data_AF-A0A372YNP6-F1
#
_entry.id   AF-A0A372YNP6-F1
#
_cell.length_a   1.000
_cell.length_b   1.000
_cell.length_c   1.000
_cell.angle_alpha   90.00
_cell.angle_beta   90.00
_cell.angle_gamma   90.00
#
_symmetry.space_group_name_H-M   'P 1'
#
loop_
_entity.id
_entity.type
_entity.pdbx_description
1 polymer ?
#
loop_
_entity_poly.entity_id
_entity_poly.type
_entity_poly.pdbx_seq_one_letter_code
_entity_poly.pdbx_strand_id
1 'polypeptide(L)'
;MGSKFNTSTTRLLLKNPVYCIADEIAYNHFYENGGGLCADLSEFDGQHGLSAYNKTDQEKFEDADSTFISSKFMQLMSAKPVSEWIISVGRHEGFIPSQQWIDTQNMLDSIAEKYNCPHRKTNALLAGLIYCPHCGKRLRVISESNRWTNGKPRFKYVCPGYRLGECAFRAVDGVLLDEFVVKQLSNLSDEDSEYFVKLLNQKASDIFKNSQNEQELIELKKKKAQLETAISNQVKNLREADENLKRFIQDDVKGLTDELSETETLLQKLEDSRQSQMYAVRDIEEIKERLLSFEIYAKGAQPDVLVTLIQSFVERIYIVDENDERYCHIFIKGCTKEDYDEFFRATGYISGTRETGTITHKLPLRDSDKCCKTNSFKNI
;
A
#
# COMPACT_ATOMS: atom_id res chain seq x y z
N MET A 1 9.23 -8.30 40.66
CA MET A 1 8.32 -9.11 39.82
C MET A 1 8.39 -8.58 38.41
N GLY A 2 8.85 -9.37 37.44
CA GLY A 2 8.88 -8.97 36.03
C GLY A 2 8.71 -10.21 35.16
N SER A 3 7.57 -10.30 34.46
CA SER A 3 7.34 -11.31 33.44
C SER A 3 8.30 -11.09 32.27
N LYS A 4 8.80 -12.17 31.66
CA LYS A 4 9.63 -12.06 30.45
C LYS A 4 8.84 -11.34 29.35
N PHE A 5 9.47 -10.36 28.69
CA PHE A 5 8.87 -9.67 27.55
C PHE A 5 8.59 -10.69 26.42
N ASN A 6 7.35 -10.73 25.96
CA ASN A 6 6.91 -11.48 24.78
C ASN A 6 6.60 -10.48 23.65
N THR A 7 6.79 -10.87 22.39
CA THR A 7 6.60 -10.03 21.20
C THR A 7 5.26 -9.30 21.18
N SER A 8 4.17 -9.97 21.59
CA SER A 8 2.84 -9.35 21.69
C SER A 8 2.78 -8.23 22.73
N THR A 9 3.41 -8.44 23.89
CA THR A 9 3.50 -7.46 24.97
C THR A 9 4.38 -6.27 24.56
N THR A 10 5.52 -6.53 23.91
CA THR A 10 6.40 -5.49 23.37
C THR A 10 5.68 -4.63 22.34
N ARG A 11 4.92 -5.24 21.43
CA ARG A 11 4.11 -4.53 20.43
C ARG A 11 3.06 -3.62 21.08
N LEU A 12 2.38 -4.12 22.12
CA LEU A 12 1.38 -3.32 22.85
C LEU A 12 2.01 -2.10 23.53
N LEU A 13 3.20 -2.26 24.12
CA LEU A 13 3.95 -1.17 24.73
C LEU A 13 4.34 -0.11 23.70
N LEU A 14 4.90 -0.53 22.55
CA LEU A 14 5.34 0.39 21.50
C LEU A 14 4.18 1.15 20.86
N LYS A 15 2.99 0.54 20.71
CA LYS A 15 1.80 1.21 20.16
C LYS A 15 1.06 2.11 21.16
N ASN A 16 1.46 2.12 22.44
CA ASN A 16 0.75 2.89 23.44
C ASN A 16 1.28 4.34 23.48
N PRO A 17 0.44 5.36 23.20
CA PRO A 17 0.88 6.75 23.24
C PRO A 17 1.11 7.27 24.66
N VAL A 18 0.78 6.51 25.71
CA VAL A 18 0.93 6.93 27.11
C VAL A 18 2.36 7.38 27.44
N TYR A 19 3.37 6.82 26.80
CA TYR A 19 4.76 7.17 27.06
C TYR A 19 5.26 8.37 26.24
N CYS A 20 4.49 8.81 25.24
CA CYS A 20 4.82 9.91 24.34
C CYS A 20 4.61 11.25 25.04
N ILE A 21 5.60 12.15 24.95
CA ILE A 21 5.54 13.52 25.43
C ILE A 21 4.49 14.30 24.63
N ALA A 22 3.65 15.05 25.33
CA ALA A 22 2.61 15.90 24.77
C ALA A 22 3.20 17.25 24.35
N ASP A 23 3.78 17.31 23.15
CA ASP A 23 4.29 18.54 22.52
C ASP A 23 3.52 18.89 21.24
N GLU A 24 3.88 20.01 20.62
CA GLU A 24 3.26 20.49 19.37
C GLU A 24 3.31 19.46 18.23
N ILE A 25 4.39 18.68 18.16
CA ILE A 25 4.57 17.63 17.13
C ILE A 25 3.54 16.51 17.35
N ALA A 26 3.37 16.07 18.60
CA ALA A 26 2.37 15.07 18.95
C ALA A 26 0.94 15.59 18.67
N TYR A 27 0.65 16.84 19.00
CA TYR A 27 -0.63 17.48 18.69
C TYR A 27 -0.94 17.42 17.19
N ASN A 28 -0.01 17.91 16.37
CA ASN A 28 -0.18 17.95 14.91
C ASN A 28 -0.36 16.54 14.33
N HIS A 29 0.41 15.56 14.79
CA HIS A 29 0.29 14.17 14.33
C HIS A 29 -1.11 13.60 14.57
N PHE A 30 -1.70 13.81 15.74
CA PHE A 30 -3.04 13.30 16.04
C PHE A 30 -4.14 14.12 15.36
N TYR A 31 -3.94 15.43 15.21
CA TYR A 31 -4.85 16.30 14.47
C TYR A 31 -4.95 15.91 12.99
N GLU A 32 -3.80 15.70 12.33
CA GLU A 32 -3.73 15.27 10.93
C GLU A 32 -4.34 13.88 10.70
N ASN A 33 -4.25 12.98 11.69
CA ASN A 33 -4.86 11.66 11.65
C ASN A 33 -6.34 11.64 12.11
N GLY A 34 -6.95 12.81 12.30
CA GLY A 34 -8.37 12.97 12.64
C GLY A 34 -8.74 12.58 14.07
N GLY A 35 -7.77 12.48 14.98
CA GLY A 35 -8.00 12.08 16.37
C GLY A 35 -8.86 13.07 17.15
N GLY A 36 -9.67 12.56 18.07
CA GLY A 36 -10.50 13.36 18.97
C GLY A 36 -9.67 14.02 20.06
N LEU A 37 -8.98 15.11 19.74
CA LEU A 37 -8.23 15.92 20.68
C LEU A 37 -9.19 16.64 21.64
N CYS A 38 -9.08 16.35 22.94
CA CYS A 38 -9.90 16.96 23.99
C CYS A 38 -9.18 18.07 24.76
N ALA A 39 -8.01 18.50 24.29
CA ALA A 39 -7.19 19.54 24.90
C ALA A 39 -6.72 20.53 23.82
N ASP A 40 -6.66 21.81 24.17
CA ASP A 40 -6.15 22.85 23.27
C ASP A 40 -4.62 22.75 23.12
N LEU A 41 -4.08 23.28 22.02
CA LEU A 41 -2.64 23.29 21.76
C LEU A 41 -1.83 23.91 22.93
N SER A 42 -2.42 24.87 23.66
CA SER A 42 -1.81 25.49 24.84
C SER A 42 -1.59 24.55 26.02
N GLU A 43 -2.29 23.42 26.07
CA GLU A 43 -2.12 22.41 27.12
C GLU A 43 -0.98 21.42 26.85
N PHE A 44 -0.47 21.39 25.61
CA PHE A 44 0.66 20.56 25.21
C PHE A 44 1.96 21.22 25.65
N ASP A 45 2.31 20.97 26.91
CA ASP A 45 3.40 21.64 27.62
C ASP A 45 4.80 21.05 27.37
N GLY A 46 4.90 19.97 26.59
CA GLY A 46 6.15 19.27 26.30
C GLY A 46 6.77 18.57 27.52
N GLN A 47 6.04 18.42 28.62
CA GLN A 47 6.50 17.78 29.86
C GLN A 47 5.68 16.55 30.22
N HIS A 48 4.36 16.64 30.11
CA HIS A 48 3.47 15.53 30.44
C HIS A 48 3.32 14.53 29.29
N GLY A 49 2.95 13.30 29.62
CA GLY A 49 2.67 12.27 28.63
C GLY A 49 1.22 12.29 28.15
N LEU A 50 0.93 11.70 27.00
CA LEU A 50 -0.43 11.63 26.46
C LEU A 50 -1.30 10.60 27.20
N SER A 51 -2.61 10.78 27.15
CA SER A 51 -3.62 9.80 27.57
C SER A 51 -4.56 9.55 26.40
N ALA A 52 -4.70 8.28 26.00
CA ALA A 52 -5.54 7.89 24.86
C ALA A 52 -6.59 6.86 25.28
N TYR A 53 -7.86 7.17 24.98
CA TYR A 53 -9.03 6.37 25.28
C TYR A 53 -9.72 5.90 23.99
N ASN A 54 -10.67 4.96 24.13
CA ASN A 54 -11.43 4.38 23.01
C ASN A 54 -10.56 3.76 21.90
N LYS A 55 -9.47 3.07 22.28
CA LYS A 55 -8.51 2.48 21.32
C LYS A 55 -8.95 1.15 20.71
N THR A 56 -9.89 0.44 21.33
CA THR A 56 -10.26 -0.93 20.95
C THR A 56 -11.75 -1.18 21.15
N ASP A 57 -12.38 -1.89 20.21
CA ASP A 57 -13.65 -2.55 20.48
C ASP A 57 -13.40 -3.87 21.21
N GLN A 58 -14.25 -4.14 22.20
CA GLN A 58 -14.18 -5.34 23.01
C GLN A 58 -15.50 -6.10 22.90
N GLU A 59 -15.53 -7.11 22.05
CA GLU A 59 -16.69 -7.99 21.92
C GLU A 59 -16.46 -9.25 22.75
N LYS A 60 -17.43 -9.58 23.61
CA LYS A 60 -17.43 -10.81 24.41
C LYS A 60 -18.40 -11.79 23.78
N PHE A 61 -17.89 -12.92 23.33
CA PHE A 61 -18.68 -14.04 22.83
C PHE A 61 -18.67 -15.16 23.86
N GLU A 62 -19.78 -15.86 24.03
CA GLU A 62 -19.78 -17.11 24.81
C GLU A 62 -18.95 -18.16 24.09
N ASP A 63 -18.06 -18.81 24.84
CA ASP A 63 -17.23 -19.91 24.37
C ASP A 63 -18.12 -21.12 24.04
N ALA A 64 -17.72 -21.94 23.08
CA ALA A 64 -18.48 -23.14 22.68
C ALA A 64 -18.61 -24.17 23.82
N ASP A 65 -17.66 -24.15 24.76
CA ASP A 65 -17.65 -24.96 25.98
C ASP A 65 -18.32 -24.27 27.19
N SER A 66 -18.96 -23.12 26.97
CA SER A 66 -19.68 -22.38 28.01
C SER A 66 -20.91 -23.18 28.46
N THR A 67 -21.06 -23.37 29.76
CA THR A 67 -22.22 -24.04 30.35
C THR A 67 -22.94 -23.08 31.29
N PHE A 68 -24.21 -23.34 31.61
CA PHE A 68 -24.98 -22.52 32.56
C PHE A 68 -24.30 -22.38 33.94
N ILE A 69 -23.48 -23.36 34.34
CA ILE A 69 -22.77 -23.41 35.63
C ILE A 69 -21.35 -22.82 35.52
N SER A 70 -20.74 -22.80 34.32
CA SER A 70 -19.41 -22.25 34.07
C SER A 70 -19.42 -21.48 32.76
N SER A 71 -19.83 -20.21 32.85
CA SER A 71 -19.83 -19.29 31.72
C SER A 71 -18.38 -18.95 31.34
N LYS A 72 -17.98 -19.36 30.14
CA LYS A 72 -16.69 -19.01 29.56
C LYS A 72 -16.94 -18.06 28.40
N PHE A 73 -16.16 -16.99 28.34
CA PHE A 73 -16.28 -15.98 27.30
C PHE A 73 -14.95 -15.84 26.56
N MET A 74 -15.01 -15.82 25.23
CA MET A 74 -13.92 -15.37 24.38
C MET A 74 -14.05 -13.87 24.14
N GLN A 75 -13.00 -13.12 24.44
CA GLN A 75 -12.95 -11.68 24.20
C GLN A 75 -12.14 -11.40 22.93
N LEU A 76 -12.81 -10.89 21.89
CA LEU A 76 -12.14 -10.41 20.69
C LEU A 76 -11.86 -8.91 20.86
N MET A 77 -10.61 -8.51 20.61
CA MET A 77 -10.22 -7.10 20.60
C MET A 77 -9.76 -6.68 19.20
N SER A 78 -10.49 -5.74 18.60
CA SER A 78 -10.09 -5.05 17.38
C SER A 78 -9.63 -3.64 17.71
N ALA A 79 -8.55 -3.19 17.06
CA ALA A 79 -8.08 -1.82 17.20
C ALA A 79 -8.96 -0.88 16.37
N LYS A 80 -9.33 0.26 16.96
CA LYS A 80 -10.06 1.33 16.28
C LYS A 80 -9.12 2.24 15.50
N PRO A 81 -9.59 2.87 14.41
CA PRO A 81 -8.81 3.92 13.75
C PRO A 81 -8.56 5.09 14.71
N VAL A 82 -7.45 5.80 14.49
CA VAL A 82 -7.05 6.96 15.33
C VAL A 82 -8.13 8.04 15.36
N SER A 83 -8.94 8.13 14.31
CA SER A 83 -10.06 9.07 14.22
C SER A 83 -11.16 8.87 15.28
N GLU A 84 -11.24 7.70 15.89
CA GLU A 84 -12.17 7.41 16.99
C GLU A 84 -11.51 7.53 18.36
N TRP A 85 -10.20 7.74 18.42
CA TRP A 85 -9.48 7.83 19.67
C TRP A 85 -9.74 9.18 20.32
N ILE A 86 -9.81 9.17 21.64
CA ILE A 86 -9.93 10.37 22.45
C ILE A 86 -8.58 10.62 23.11
N ILE A 87 -7.96 11.76 22.82
CA ILE A 87 -6.59 12.06 23.22
C ILE A 87 -6.57 13.31 24.09
N SER A 88 -5.93 13.20 25.25
CA SER A 88 -5.76 14.29 26.20
C SER A 88 -4.35 14.31 26.77
N VAL A 89 -3.97 15.44 27.36
CA VAL A 89 -2.72 15.53 28.13
C VAL A 89 -2.91 14.83 29.48
N GLY A 90 -2.00 13.93 29.84
CA GLY A 90 -2.00 13.20 31.09
C GLY A 90 -1.39 14.02 32.23
N ARG A 91 -1.48 13.48 33.46
CA ARG A 91 -0.78 14.05 34.64
C ARG A 91 0.55 13.37 34.92
N HIS A 92 0.89 12.34 34.16
CA HIS A 92 2.15 11.62 34.30
C HIS A 92 3.23 12.28 33.44
N GLU A 93 4.48 12.09 33.84
CA GLU A 93 5.64 12.57 33.09
C GLU A 93 5.77 11.79 31.78
N GLY A 94 5.97 12.52 30.67
CA GLY A 94 6.26 11.93 29.38
C GLY A 94 7.71 11.44 29.34
N PHE A 95 7.95 10.30 28.70
CA PHE A 95 9.30 9.68 28.68
C PHE A 95 9.92 9.64 27.28
N ILE A 96 9.11 9.51 26.24
CA ILE A 96 9.55 9.33 24.86
C ILE A 96 9.28 10.63 24.08
N PRO A 97 10.29 11.23 23.42
CA PRO A 97 10.07 12.35 22.50
C PRO A 97 9.04 12.00 21.43
N SER A 98 8.15 12.94 21.13
CA SER A 98 7.06 12.76 20.16
C SER A 98 7.54 12.25 18.80
N GLN A 99 8.58 12.88 18.24
CA GLN A 99 9.17 12.49 16.97
C GLN A 99 9.62 11.03 16.97
N GLN A 100 10.31 10.60 18.03
CA GLN A 100 10.79 9.23 18.16
C GLN A 100 9.63 8.23 18.29
N TRP A 101 8.56 8.61 18.98
CA TRP A 101 7.37 7.77 19.09
C TRP A 101 6.64 7.64 17.74
N ILE A 102 6.50 8.73 17.00
CA ILE A 102 5.89 8.79 15.66
C ILE A 102 6.72 7.97 14.66
N ASP A 103 8.04 8.15 14.64
CA ASP A 103 8.95 7.38 13.80
C ASP A 103 8.84 5.88 14.09
N THR A 104 8.65 5.51 15.36
CA THR A 104 8.42 4.12 15.77
C THR A 104 7.08 3.61 15.25
N GLN A 105 6.01 4.41 15.24
CA GLN A 105 4.73 4.00 14.65
C GLN A 105 4.85 3.80 13.14
N ASN A 106 5.50 4.74 12.43
CA ASN A 106 5.77 4.63 10.99
C ASN A 106 6.61 3.39 10.68
N MET A 107 7.61 3.10 11.51
CA MET A 107 8.41 1.88 11.41
C MET A 107 7.53 0.64 11.64
N LEU A 108 6.68 0.63 12.65
CA LEU A 108 5.76 -0.50 12.93
C LEU A 108 4.74 -0.72 11.81
N ASP A 109 4.27 0.34 11.16
CA ASP A 109 3.29 0.24 10.08
C ASP A 109 3.96 -0.19 8.77
N SER A 110 5.13 0.35 8.44
CA SER A 110 5.96 -0.17 7.32
C SER A 110 6.41 -1.61 7.55
N ILE A 111 6.69 -1.99 8.81
CA ILE A 111 6.91 -3.37 9.23
C ILE A 111 5.62 -4.17 9.09
N ALA A 112 4.45 -3.68 9.51
CA ALA A 112 3.19 -4.41 9.35
C ALA A 112 2.87 -4.69 7.87
N GLU A 113 3.21 -3.76 6.97
CA GLU A 113 3.16 -3.97 5.53
C GLU A 113 4.17 -5.02 5.04
N LYS A 114 5.40 -5.00 5.56
CA LYS A 114 6.45 -6.00 5.25
C LYS A 114 6.21 -7.38 5.88
N TYR A 115 5.49 -7.45 7.00
CA TYR A 115 5.14 -8.67 7.73
C TYR A 115 3.87 -9.34 7.19
N ASN A 116 3.48 -9.02 5.95
CA ASN A 116 2.86 -9.98 5.03
C ASN A 116 3.85 -11.11 4.67
N CYS A 117 4.58 -11.64 5.67
CA CYS A 117 5.39 -12.83 5.55
C CYS A 117 4.47 -14.02 5.26
N PRO A 118 4.98 -15.04 4.56
CA PRO A 118 4.23 -16.26 4.36
C PRO A 118 3.75 -16.80 5.71
N HIS A 119 2.49 -17.22 5.78
CA HIS A 119 1.93 -17.75 7.01
C HIS A 119 2.86 -18.85 7.56
N ARG A 120 3.40 -18.66 8.78
CA ARG A 120 4.54 -19.41 9.35
C ARG A 120 4.41 -20.94 9.30
N LYS A 121 3.19 -21.47 9.15
CA LYS A 121 2.92 -22.91 9.04
C LYS A 121 2.70 -23.41 7.61
N THR A 122 2.35 -22.54 6.66
CA THR A 122 1.88 -22.96 5.32
C THR A 122 2.69 -22.41 4.16
N ASN A 123 3.64 -21.51 4.40
CA ASN A 123 4.50 -20.92 3.36
C ASN A 123 3.72 -20.25 2.21
N ALA A 124 2.54 -19.67 2.50
CA ALA A 124 1.68 -19.04 1.50
C ALA A 124 2.34 -17.80 0.88
N LEU A 125 2.66 -17.86 -0.41
CA LEU A 125 3.43 -16.85 -1.14
C LEU A 125 2.64 -15.58 -1.41
N LEU A 126 1.34 -15.72 -1.71
CA LEU A 126 0.46 -14.62 -2.13
C LEU A 126 -0.32 -14.02 -0.96
N ALA A 127 0.08 -14.32 0.28
CA ALA A 127 -0.52 -13.74 1.48
C ALA A 127 -0.40 -12.21 1.45
N GLY A 128 -1.53 -11.52 1.63
CA GLY A 128 -1.59 -10.05 1.59
C GLY A 128 -1.70 -9.43 0.20
N LEU A 129 -1.50 -10.21 -0.87
CA LEU A 129 -1.62 -9.74 -2.26
C LEU A 129 -2.97 -10.05 -2.90
N ILE A 130 -3.71 -11.04 -2.39
CA ILE A 130 -4.99 -11.43 -3.00
C ILE A 130 -6.16 -10.70 -2.37
N TYR A 131 -7.00 -10.13 -3.23
CA TYR A 131 -8.20 -9.40 -2.86
C TYR A 131 -9.45 -10.11 -3.39
N CYS A 132 -10.54 -10.01 -2.64
CA CYS A 132 -11.82 -10.51 -3.11
C CYS A 132 -12.38 -9.54 -4.17
N PRO A 133 -12.74 -10.01 -5.38
CA PRO A 133 -13.32 -9.14 -6.40
C PRO A 133 -14.71 -8.62 -6.03
N HIS A 134 -15.46 -9.34 -5.18
CA HIS A 134 -16.84 -8.97 -4.83
C HIS A 134 -16.92 -7.92 -3.72
N CYS A 135 -16.06 -8.00 -2.71
CA CYS A 135 -16.15 -7.11 -1.53
C CYS A 135 -14.89 -6.27 -1.30
N GLY A 136 -13.86 -6.41 -2.13
CA GLY A 136 -12.60 -5.67 -2.02
C GLY A 136 -11.74 -5.99 -0.79
N LYS A 137 -12.20 -6.85 0.13
CA LYS A 137 -11.44 -7.25 1.33
C LYS A 137 -10.31 -8.22 0.94
N ARG A 138 -9.17 -8.15 1.63
CA ARG A 138 -8.04 -9.09 1.47
C ARG A 138 -8.46 -10.52 1.86
N LEU A 139 -7.99 -11.51 1.12
CA LEU A 139 -8.24 -12.91 1.45
C LEU A 139 -7.34 -13.38 2.60
N ARG A 140 -7.90 -14.25 3.46
CA ARG A 140 -7.19 -14.88 4.58
C ARG A 140 -6.67 -16.26 4.18
N VAL A 141 -5.48 -16.59 4.67
CA VAL A 141 -4.90 -17.93 4.58
C VAL A 141 -5.48 -18.81 5.68
N ILE A 142 -6.10 -19.93 5.31
CA ILE A 142 -6.60 -20.94 6.25
C ILE A 142 -5.86 -22.25 5.98
N SER A 143 -5.08 -22.71 6.95
CA SER A 143 -4.36 -23.99 6.86
C SER A 143 -5.31 -25.18 6.95
N GLU A 144 -5.11 -26.18 6.10
CA GLU A 144 -5.76 -27.49 6.23
C GLU A 144 -4.81 -28.45 6.96
N SER A 145 -5.03 -28.64 8.27
CA SER A 145 -4.20 -29.51 9.11
C SER A 145 -4.09 -30.93 8.55
N ASN A 146 -2.89 -31.51 8.61
CA ASN A 146 -2.58 -32.90 8.19
C ASN A 146 -2.87 -33.22 6.72
N ARG A 147 -2.94 -32.21 5.84
CA ARG A 147 -3.07 -32.42 4.39
C ARG A 147 -1.90 -31.78 3.65
N TRP A 148 -1.42 -32.48 2.62
CA TRP A 148 -0.27 -32.07 1.84
C TRP A 148 -0.55 -32.18 0.34
N THR A 149 -0.02 -31.24 -0.43
CA THR A 149 -0.06 -31.22 -1.91
C THR A 149 1.33 -30.82 -2.39
N ASN A 150 1.90 -31.56 -3.34
CA ASN A 150 3.23 -31.31 -3.88
C ASN A 150 4.33 -31.16 -2.80
N GLY A 151 4.22 -31.93 -1.72
CA GLY A 151 5.17 -31.85 -0.59
C GLY A 151 5.07 -30.58 0.27
N LYS A 152 4.01 -29.78 0.09
CA LYS A 152 3.71 -28.58 0.89
C LYS A 152 2.42 -28.76 1.71
N PRO A 153 2.32 -28.17 2.91
CA PRO A 153 1.08 -28.19 3.71
C PRO A 153 -0.04 -27.47 2.95
N ARG A 154 -1.23 -28.09 2.86
CA ARG A 154 -2.37 -27.49 2.16
C ARG A 154 -2.93 -26.31 2.93
N PHE A 155 -3.37 -25.31 2.19
CA PHE A 155 -4.11 -24.17 2.71
C PHE A 155 -5.03 -23.61 1.64
N LYS A 156 -5.95 -22.74 2.05
CA LYS A 156 -6.89 -22.07 1.15
C LYS A 156 -6.87 -20.57 1.37
N TYR A 157 -7.09 -19.82 0.29
CA TYR A 157 -7.39 -18.40 0.35
C TYR A 157 -8.91 -18.22 0.47
N VAL A 158 -9.35 -17.55 1.53
CA VAL A 158 -10.77 -17.42 1.90
C VAL A 158 -11.13 -15.99 2.21
N CYS A 159 -12.24 -15.52 1.63
CA CYS A 159 -12.76 -14.18 1.91
C CYS A 159 -13.23 -14.08 3.36
N PRO A 160 -12.84 -13.04 4.13
CA PRO A 160 -13.30 -12.87 5.49
C PRO A 160 -14.83 -12.75 5.61
N GLY A 161 -15.49 -12.12 4.62
CA GLY A 161 -16.93 -11.94 4.56
C GLY A 161 -17.73 -13.23 4.30
N TYR A 162 -17.07 -14.31 3.85
CA TYR A 162 -17.75 -15.59 3.58
C TYR A 162 -18.37 -16.21 4.84
N ARG A 163 -17.66 -16.16 5.97
CA ARG A 163 -18.18 -16.70 7.24
C ARG A 163 -19.32 -15.87 7.84
N LEU A 164 -19.37 -14.59 7.52
CA LEU A 164 -20.39 -13.66 7.99
C LEU A 164 -21.62 -13.63 7.07
N GLY A 165 -21.60 -14.37 5.95
CA GLY A 165 -22.67 -14.34 4.95
C GLY A 165 -22.69 -13.06 4.09
N GLU A 166 -21.73 -12.16 4.27
CA GLU A 166 -21.61 -10.88 3.54
C GLU A 166 -21.04 -11.04 2.12
N CYS A 167 -20.45 -12.20 1.80
CA CYS A 167 -19.76 -12.41 0.53
C CYS A 167 -19.84 -13.87 0.07
N ALA A 168 -20.13 -14.10 -1.21
CA ALA A 168 -20.27 -15.43 -1.80
C ALA A 168 -18.97 -15.98 -2.43
N PHE A 169 -17.82 -15.32 -2.21
CA PHE A 169 -16.55 -15.72 -2.81
C PHE A 169 -16.16 -17.17 -2.44
N ARG A 170 -15.94 -18.03 -3.45
CA ARG A 170 -15.55 -19.43 -3.25
C ARG A 170 -14.06 -19.51 -2.90
N ALA A 171 -13.75 -20.28 -1.85
CA ALA A 171 -12.37 -20.51 -1.45
C ALA A 171 -11.53 -21.13 -2.58
N VAL A 172 -10.25 -20.74 -2.63
CA VAL A 172 -9.29 -21.18 -3.66
C VAL A 172 -8.18 -22.00 -3.00
N ASP A 173 -7.72 -23.06 -3.68
CA ASP A 173 -6.58 -23.86 -3.24
C ASP A 173 -5.31 -23.01 -3.32
N GLY A 174 -4.67 -22.81 -2.19
CA GLY A 174 -3.55 -21.89 -2.09
C GLY A 174 -2.26 -22.44 -2.69
N VAL A 175 -2.01 -23.75 -2.61
CA VAL A 175 -0.78 -24.35 -3.15
C VAL A 175 -0.81 -24.28 -4.68
N LEU A 176 -1.94 -24.63 -5.28
CA LEU A 176 -2.10 -24.57 -6.74
C LEU A 176 -2.03 -23.15 -7.28
N LEU A 177 -2.65 -22.19 -6.57
CA LEU A 177 -2.60 -20.79 -6.98
C LEU A 177 -1.20 -20.20 -6.87
N ASP A 178 -0.50 -20.46 -5.77
CA ASP A 178 0.88 -20.00 -5.57
C ASP A 178 1.81 -20.55 -6.68
N GLU A 179 1.72 -21.85 -6.98
CA GLU A 179 2.52 -22.48 -8.05
C GLU A 179 2.14 -21.95 -9.44
N PHE A 180 0.85 -21.69 -9.68
CA PHE A 180 0.39 -21.08 -10.92
C PHE A 180 0.96 -19.68 -11.12
N VAL A 181 0.86 -18.81 -10.11
CA VAL A 181 1.36 -17.42 -10.19
C VAL A 181 2.87 -17.39 -10.38
N VAL A 182 3.63 -18.19 -9.64
CA VAL A 182 5.09 -18.29 -9.83
C VAL A 182 5.41 -18.73 -11.27
N LYS A 183 4.71 -19.73 -11.80
CA LYS A 183 4.93 -20.19 -13.17
C LYS A 183 4.60 -19.10 -14.20
N GLN A 184 3.48 -18.39 -14.04
CA GLN A 184 3.11 -17.30 -14.95
C GLN A 184 4.18 -16.21 -14.94
N LEU A 185 4.62 -15.77 -13.76
CA LEU A 185 5.67 -14.77 -13.61
C LEU A 185 7.02 -15.24 -14.18
N SER A 186 7.35 -16.52 -14.06
CA SER A 186 8.56 -17.10 -14.67
C SER A 186 8.48 -17.13 -16.20
N ASN A 187 7.31 -17.35 -16.80
CA ASN A 187 7.16 -17.37 -18.24
C ASN A 187 7.23 -15.96 -18.88
N LEU A 188 7.13 -14.89 -18.08
CA LEU A 188 7.21 -13.51 -18.57
C LEU A 188 8.60 -13.12 -19.10
N SER A 189 9.63 -13.91 -18.83
CA SER A 189 10.98 -13.71 -19.38
C SER A 189 11.16 -14.24 -20.80
N ASP A 190 10.23 -15.07 -21.31
CA ASP A 190 10.27 -15.64 -22.66
C ASP A 190 9.41 -14.82 -23.66
N GLU A 191 9.08 -15.36 -24.83
CA GLU A 191 8.53 -14.67 -26.03
C GLU A 191 7.28 -13.77 -25.80
N ASP A 192 6.52 -13.96 -24.71
CA ASP A 192 5.42 -13.07 -24.29
C ASP A 192 5.92 -11.72 -23.72
N SER A 193 7.23 -11.58 -23.49
CA SER A 193 7.89 -10.38 -23.01
C SER A 193 7.71 -9.18 -23.93
N GLU A 194 7.57 -9.34 -25.26
CA GLU A 194 7.56 -8.20 -26.19
C GLU A 194 6.35 -7.28 -25.99
N TYR A 195 5.15 -7.84 -25.83
CA TYR A 195 3.93 -7.05 -25.63
C TYR A 195 3.98 -6.28 -24.30
N PHE A 196 4.35 -6.96 -23.23
CA PHE A 196 4.41 -6.39 -21.89
C PHE A 196 5.55 -5.39 -21.72
N VAL A 197 6.73 -5.70 -22.25
CA VAL A 197 7.86 -4.76 -22.31
C VAL A 197 7.50 -3.53 -23.14
N LYS A 198 6.81 -3.71 -24.27
CA LYS A 198 6.35 -2.59 -25.08
C LYS A 198 5.35 -1.72 -24.33
N LEU A 199 4.41 -2.31 -23.60
CA LEU A 199 3.43 -1.59 -22.78
C LEU A 199 4.11 -0.81 -21.63
N LEU A 200 5.05 -1.43 -20.90
CA LEU A 200 5.83 -0.75 -19.86
C LEU A 200 6.67 0.40 -20.44
N ASN A 201 7.31 0.19 -21.59
CA ASN A 201 8.07 1.24 -22.29
C ASN A 201 7.16 2.37 -22.78
N GLN A 202 5.95 2.05 -23.26
CA GLN A 202 4.94 3.04 -23.65
C GLN A 202 4.53 3.88 -22.45
N LYS A 203 4.28 3.29 -21.29
CA LYS A 203 3.99 4.04 -20.05
C LYS A 203 5.12 4.93 -19.59
N ALA A 204 6.35 4.42 -19.55
CA ALA A 204 7.51 5.22 -19.23
C ALA A 204 7.59 6.43 -20.18
N SER A 205 7.35 6.19 -21.47
CA SER A 205 7.29 7.25 -22.48
C SER A 205 6.12 8.20 -22.30
N ASP A 206 4.94 7.74 -21.90
CA ASP A 206 3.75 8.58 -21.72
C ASP A 206 3.86 9.47 -20.48
N ILE A 207 4.54 9.02 -19.42
CA ILE A 207 4.93 9.86 -18.28
C ILE A 207 5.82 11.02 -18.73
N PHE A 208 6.72 10.78 -19.70
CA PHE A 208 7.55 11.82 -20.32
C PHE A 208 6.81 12.68 -21.35
N LYS A 209 5.86 12.12 -22.10
CA LYS A 209 5.12 12.82 -23.18
C LYS A 209 4.09 13.84 -22.69
N ASN A 210 3.98 14.08 -21.39
CA ASN A 210 3.49 15.37 -20.86
C ASN A 210 4.47 16.53 -21.18
N SER A 211 5.02 16.53 -22.39
CA SER A 211 6.07 17.41 -22.94
C SER A 211 5.67 18.89 -23.03
N GLN A 212 4.43 19.23 -22.70
CA GLN A 212 4.02 20.62 -22.49
C GLN A 212 4.85 21.28 -21.37
N ASN A 213 5.34 20.50 -20.40
CA ASN A 213 6.15 21.01 -19.30
C ASN A 213 7.58 21.44 -19.70
N GLU A 214 8.18 20.89 -20.76
CA GLU A 214 9.60 21.19 -21.08
C GLU A 214 9.77 22.55 -21.77
N GLN A 215 8.87 22.87 -22.70
CA GLN A 215 8.82 24.18 -23.35
C GLN A 215 8.43 25.27 -22.33
N GLU A 216 7.43 24.99 -21.50
CA GLU A 216 7.00 25.90 -20.42
C GLU A 216 8.12 26.16 -19.40
N LEU A 217 8.92 25.14 -19.06
CA LEU A 217 10.07 25.28 -18.16
C LEU A 217 11.17 26.13 -18.79
N ILE A 218 11.46 25.97 -20.08
CA ILE A 218 12.41 26.81 -20.82
C ILE A 218 11.91 28.27 -20.87
N GLU A 219 10.63 28.48 -21.14
CA GLU A 219 10.01 29.80 -21.19
C GLU A 219 10.03 30.50 -19.83
N LEU A 220 9.68 29.79 -18.75
CA LEU A 220 9.75 30.32 -17.39
C LEU A 220 11.19 30.63 -16.95
N LYS A 221 12.17 29.80 -17.32
CA LYS A 221 13.60 30.08 -17.07
C LYS A 221 14.06 31.34 -17.81
N LYS A 222 13.61 31.52 -19.06
CA LYS A 222 13.90 32.73 -19.83
C LYS A 222 13.23 33.96 -19.23
N LYS A 223 11.96 33.83 -18.79
CA LYS A 223 11.22 34.90 -18.12
C LYS A 223 11.90 35.32 -16.81
N LYS A 224 12.35 34.36 -15.99
CA LYS A 224 13.14 34.61 -14.78
C LYS A 224 14.39 35.44 -15.09
N ALA A 225 15.18 35.02 -16.08
CA ALA A 225 16.40 35.75 -16.46
C ALA A 225 16.09 37.18 -16.98
N GLN A 226 14.99 37.37 -17.69
CA GLN A 226 14.53 38.70 -18.14
C GLN A 226 14.12 39.59 -16.96
N LEU A 227 13.41 39.05 -15.97
CA LEU A 227 13.02 39.78 -14.77
C LEU A 227 14.25 40.16 -13.92
N GLU A 228 15.20 39.25 -13.72
CA GLU A 228 16.46 39.52 -12.99
C GLU A 228 17.27 40.64 -13.65
N THR A 229 17.36 40.63 -14.99
CA THR A 229 18.04 41.69 -15.75
C THR A 229 17.30 43.02 -15.70
N ALA A 230 15.96 43.01 -15.77
CA ALA A 230 15.13 44.21 -15.61
C ALA A 230 15.29 44.84 -14.22
N ILE A 231 15.24 44.02 -13.15
CA ILE A 231 15.47 44.47 -11.77
C ILE A 231 16.87 45.07 -11.64
N SER A 232 17.90 44.39 -12.14
CA SER A 232 19.29 44.89 -12.09
C SER A 232 19.45 46.24 -12.80
N ASN A 233 18.79 46.44 -13.94
CA ASN A 233 18.79 47.69 -14.67
C ASN A 233 18.04 48.80 -13.91
N GLN A 234 16.86 48.51 -13.34
CA GLN A 234 16.12 49.51 -12.56
C GLN A 234 16.83 49.90 -11.26
N VAL A 235 17.50 48.96 -10.60
CA VAL A 235 18.33 49.24 -9.42
C VAL A 235 19.52 50.13 -9.78
N LYS A 236 20.09 50.01 -10.99
CA LYS A 236 21.12 50.95 -11.49
C LYS A 236 20.53 52.34 -11.73
N ASN A 237 19.38 52.43 -12.39
CA ASN A 237 18.68 53.69 -12.63
C ASN A 237 18.31 54.42 -11.32
N LEU A 238 17.96 53.68 -10.27
CA LEU A 238 17.69 54.20 -8.92
C LEU A 238 18.89 54.95 -8.30
N ARG A 239 20.12 54.58 -8.65
CA ARG A 239 21.34 55.23 -8.12
C ARG A 239 21.55 56.62 -8.71
N GLU A 240 21.01 56.88 -9.88
CA GLU A 240 21.23 58.11 -10.66
C GLU A 240 20.00 59.04 -10.69
N ALA A 241 18.87 58.61 -10.10
CA ALA A 241 17.59 59.32 -10.18
C ALA A 241 17.35 60.35 -9.05
N ASP A 242 16.66 61.44 -9.37
CA ASP A 242 16.19 62.48 -8.42
C ASP A 242 15.12 61.95 -7.44
N GLU A 243 14.99 62.58 -6.25
CA GLU A 243 14.06 62.16 -5.18
C GLU A 243 12.60 61.97 -5.63
N ASN A 244 12.13 62.78 -6.58
CA ASN A 244 10.77 62.65 -7.12
C ASN A 244 10.59 61.42 -8.02
N LEU A 245 11.66 60.98 -8.71
CA LEU A 245 11.67 59.81 -9.59
C LEU A 245 11.90 58.50 -8.83
N LYS A 246 12.59 58.56 -7.68
CA LYS A 246 12.88 57.37 -6.85
C LYS A 246 11.64 56.59 -6.44
N ARG A 247 10.53 57.26 -6.12
CA ARG A 247 9.27 56.60 -5.73
C ARG A 247 8.71 55.72 -6.85
N PHE A 248 8.72 56.21 -8.09
CA PHE A 248 8.22 55.45 -9.24
C PHE A 248 9.10 54.25 -9.57
N ILE A 249 10.43 54.38 -9.44
CA ILE A 249 11.34 53.26 -9.69
C ILE A 249 11.27 52.23 -8.54
N GLN A 250 11.04 52.66 -7.30
CA GLN A 250 10.78 51.73 -6.18
C GLN A 250 9.52 50.90 -6.39
N ASP A 251 8.42 51.52 -6.84
CA ASP A 251 7.17 50.80 -7.13
C ASP A 251 7.35 49.82 -8.30
N ASP A 252 8.10 50.19 -9.35
CA ASP A 252 8.42 49.32 -10.48
C ASP A 252 9.31 48.13 -10.07
N VAL A 253 10.36 48.37 -9.28
CA VAL A 253 11.22 47.30 -8.74
C VAL A 253 10.41 46.34 -7.87
N LYS A 254 9.46 46.85 -7.08
CA LYS A 254 8.57 46.01 -6.29
C LYS A 254 7.71 45.12 -7.17
N GLY A 255 7.05 45.69 -8.19
CA GLY A 255 6.25 44.92 -9.16
C GLY A 255 7.06 43.83 -9.88
N LEU A 256 8.27 44.15 -10.34
CA LEU A 256 9.17 43.18 -10.96
C LEU A 256 9.62 42.08 -9.99
N THR A 257 9.80 42.43 -8.71
CA THR A 257 10.19 41.48 -7.66
C THR A 257 9.04 40.54 -7.29
N ASP A 258 7.82 41.06 -7.24
CA ASP A 258 6.60 40.27 -7.02
C ASP A 258 6.39 39.28 -8.18
N GLU A 259 6.53 39.73 -9.43
CA GLU A 259 6.43 38.86 -10.62
C GLU A 259 7.57 37.81 -10.68
N LEU A 260 8.78 38.19 -10.23
CA LEU A 260 9.90 37.25 -10.09
C LEU A 260 9.56 36.15 -9.08
N SER A 261 9.02 36.52 -7.91
CA SER A 261 8.63 35.57 -6.87
C SER A 261 7.55 34.60 -7.36
N GLU A 262 6.51 35.10 -8.04
CA GLU A 262 5.49 34.25 -8.65
C GLU A 262 6.09 33.27 -9.67
N THR A 263 6.96 33.78 -10.55
CA THR A 263 7.64 32.97 -11.57
C THR A 263 8.53 31.89 -10.92
N GLU A 264 9.23 32.20 -9.83
CA GLU A 264 10.04 31.24 -9.09
C GLU A 264 9.20 30.14 -8.41
N THR A 265 8.05 30.49 -7.83
CA THR A 265 7.16 29.49 -7.22
C THR A 265 6.58 28.52 -8.25
N LEU A 266 6.23 29.01 -9.44
CA LEU A 266 5.76 28.18 -10.55
C LEU A 266 6.87 27.25 -11.06
N LEU A 267 8.09 27.79 -11.20
CA LEU A 267 9.26 27.04 -11.63
C LEU A 267 9.57 25.90 -10.63
N GLN A 268 9.55 26.18 -9.32
CA GLN A 268 9.77 25.17 -8.29
C GLN A 268 8.74 24.04 -8.36
N LYS A 269 7.44 24.38 -8.49
CA LYS A 269 6.37 23.38 -8.61
C LYS A 269 6.55 22.47 -9.83
N LEU A 270 6.94 23.05 -10.97
CA LEU A 270 7.21 22.30 -12.20
C LEU A 270 8.45 21.40 -12.05
N GLU A 271 9.51 21.88 -11.39
CA GLU A 271 10.71 21.09 -11.12
C GLU A 271 10.44 19.93 -10.15
N ASP A 272 9.63 20.14 -9.10
CA ASP A 272 9.21 19.10 -8.16
C ASP A 272 8.33 18.04 -8.84
N SER A 273 7.42 18.46 -9.71
CA SER A 273 6.60 17.56 -10.53
C SER A 273 7.47 16.72 -11.47
N ARG A 274 8.46 17.33 -12.14
CA ARG A 274 9.41 16.64 -13.02
C ARG A 274 10.25 15.62 -12.24
N GLN A 275 10.72 16.00 -11.06
CA GLN A 275 11.49 15.12 -10.19
C GLN A 275 10.65 13.90 -9.77
N SER A 276 9.38 14.11 -9.44
CA SER A 276 8.43 13.04 -9.11
C SER A 276 8.17 12.11 -10.30
N GLN A 277 8.02 12.66 -11.51
CA GLN A 277 7.88 11.88 -12.75
C GLN A 277 9.13 11.03 -13.03
N MET A 278 10.32 11.58 -12.83
CA MET A 278 11.58 10.86 -13.02
C MET A 278 11.72 9.69 -12.04
N TYR A 279 11.29 9.85 -10.79
CA TYR A 279 11.24 8.73 -9.84
C TYR A 279 10.27 7.64 -10.28
N ALA A 280 9.07 8.01 -10.74
CA ALA A 280 8.09 7.05 -11.23
C ALA A 280 8.59 6.23 -12.44
N VAL A 281 9.32 6.87 -13.36
CA VAL A 281 9.95 6.18 -14.50
C VAL A 281 11.00 5.18 -14.02
N ARG A 282 11.90 5.61 -13.13
CA ARG A 282 12.94 4.73 -12.58
C ARG A 282 12.34 3.53 -11.86
N ASP A 283 11.25 3.72 -11.13
CA ASP A 283 10.55 2.64 -10.44
C ASP A 283 9.94 1.64 -11.44
N ILE A 284 9.40 2.10 -12.57
CA ILE A 284 8.91 1.24 -13.67
C ILE A 284 10.06 0.46 -14.30
N GLU A 285 11.22 1.09 -14.53
CA GLU A 285 12.42 0.44 -15.07
C GLU A 285 12.93 -0.65 -14.11
N GLU A 286 12.99 -0.36 -12.81
CA GLU A 286 13.39 -1.33 -11.79
C GLU A 286 12.42 -2.52 -11.71
N ILE A 287 11.10 -2.25 -11.77
CA ILE A 287 10.08 -3.30 -11.83
C ILE A 287 10.27 -4.19 -13.07
N LYS A 288 10.51 -3.57 -14.22
CA LYS A 288 10.77 -4.28 -15.48
C LYS A 288 11.97 -5.20 -15.38
N GLU A 289 13.10 -4.70 -14.87
CA GLU A 289 14.32 -5.51 -14.70
C GLU A 289 14.10 -6.70 -13.76
N ARG A 290 13.46 -6.47 -12.61
CA ARG A 290 13.17 -7.52 -11.61
C ARG A 290 12.21 -8.58 -12.15
N LEU A 291 11.24 -8.18 -12.96
CA LEU A 291 10.28 -9.08 -13.56
C LEU A 291 10.90 -9.94 -14.67
N LEU A 292 11.73 -9.34 -15.54
CA LEU A 292 12.47 -10.08 -16.58
C LEU A 292 13.50 -11.07 -16.01
N SER A 293 14.00 -10.79 -14.80
CA SER A 293 14.94 -11.66 -14.09
C SER A 293 14.26 -12.57 -13.07
N PHE A 294 12.93 -12.57 -13.01
CA PHE A 294 12.17 -13.31 -11.99
C PHE A 294 12.49 -14.80 -11.99
N GLU A 295 12.55 -15.45 -13.16
CA GLU A 295 12.85 -16.89 -13.25
C GLU A 295 14.19 -17.24 -12.61
N ILE A 296 15.22 -16.43 -12.90
CA ILE A 296 16.58 -16.61 -12.40
C ILE A 296 16.59 -16.49 -10.86
N TYR A 297 15.94 -15.45 -10.33
CA TYR A 297 15.89 -15.22 -8.89
C TYR A 297 14.96 -16.20 -8.15
N ALA A 298 13.92 -16.70 -8.80
CA ALA A 298 12.98 -17.64 -8.21
C ALA A 298 13.56 -19.06 -8.11
N LYS A 299 14.50 -19.43 -8.98
CA LYS A 299 15.08 -20.77 -9.03
C LYS A 299 15.88 -21.10 -7.77
N GLY A 300 15.32 -21.98 -6.93
CA GLY A 300 15.95 -22.42 -5.68
C GLY A 300 15.84 -21.41 -4.54
N ALA A 301 15.08 -20.33 -4.70
CA ALA A 301 14.82 -19.37 -3.65
C ALA A 301 13.97 -19.96 -2.53
N GLN A 302 14.22 -19.51 -1.30
CA GLN A 302 13.38 -19.84 -0.16
C GLN A 302 12.03 -19.10 -0.24
N PRO A 303 10.95 -19.64 0.36
CA PRO A 303 9.61 -19.04 0.24
C PRO A 303 9.50 -17.58 0.68
N ASP A 304 10.26 -17.16 1.69
CA ASP A 304 10.37 -15.78 2.16
C ASP A 304 11.00 -14.83 1.13
N VAL A 305 12.03 -15.31 0.43
CA VAL A 305 12.66 -14.58 -0.68
C VAL A 305 11.69 -14.46 -1.85
N LEU A 306 10.97 -15.54 -2.19
CA LEU A 306 9.95 -15.53 -3.24
C LEU A 306 8.80 -14.55 -2.94
N VAL A 307 8.31 -14.53 -1.69
CA VAL A 307 7.28 -13.57 -1.26
C VAL A 307 7.77 -12.14 -1.46
N THR A 308 8.99 -11.85 -1.00
CA THR A 308 9.58 -10.51 -1.12
C THR A 308 9.74 -10.11 -2.59
N LEU A 309 10.19 -11.04 -3.42
CA LEU A 309 10.35 -10.82 -4.86
C LEU A 309 9.01 -10.53 -5.53
N ILE A 310 7.98 -11.37 -5.30
CA ILE A 310 6.63 -11.17 -5.85
C ILE A 310 6.04 -9.84 -5.36
N GLN A 311 6.13 -9.54 -4.05
CA GLN A 311 5.62 -8.28 -3.49
C GLN A 311 6.37 -7.04 -4.01
N SER A 312 7.57 -7.20 -4.55
CA SER A 312 8.35 -6.06 -5.06
C SER A 312 7.73 -5.44 -6.32
N PHE A 313 7.04 -6.23 -7.14
CA PHE A 313 6.42 -5.76 -8.38
C PHE A 313 4.92 -6.08 -8.51
N VAL A 314 4.38 -7.06 -7.78
CA VAL A 314 2.92 -7.32 -7.75
C VAL A 314 2.25 -6.42 -6.72
N GLU A 315 1.21 -5.70 -7.15
CA GLU A 315 0.39 -4.87 -6.29
C GLU A 315 -0.80 -5.65 -5.72
N ARG A 316 -1.57 -6.31 -6.59
CA ARG A 316 -2.82 -6.99 -6.23
C ARG A 316 -3.08 -8.17 -7.15
N ILE A 317 -3.80 -9.17 -6.63
CA ILE A 317 -4.29 -10.30 -7.40
C ILE A 317 -5.79 -10.45 -7.17
N TYR A 318 -6.56 -10.58 -8.25
CA TYR A 318 -7.98 -10.95 -8.19
C TYR A 318 -8.18 -12.34 -8.79
N ILE A 319 -9.17 -13.05 -8.26
CA ILE A 319 -9.59 -14.34 -8.78
C ILE A 319 -11.06 -14.23 -9.10
N VAL A 320 -11.41 -14.35 -10.38
CA VAL A 320 -12.78 -14.19 -10.87
C VAL A 320 -13.22 -15.51 -11.48
N ASP A 321 -14.43 -15.95 -11.13
CA ASP A 321 -15.05 -17.13 -11.72
C ASP A 321 -15.96 -16.64 -12.86
N GLU A 322 -15.60 -16.86 -14.14
CA GLU A 322 -16.47 -16.60 -15.31
C GLU A 322 -16.74 -17.93 -16.04
N ASN A 323 -18.00 -18.22 -16.35
CA ASN A 323 -18.39 -19.42 -17.13
C ASN A 323 -17.84 -20.76 -16.59
N ASP A 324 -17.90 -20.98 -15.27
CA ASP A 324 -17.31 -22.14 -14.58
C ASP A 324 -15.77 -22.28 -14.68
N GLU A 325 -15.10 -21.26 -15.22
CA GLU A 325 -13.65 -21.14 -15.25
C GLU A 325 -13.16 -20.08 -14.28
N ARG A 326 -11.97 -20.31 -13.70
CA ARG A 326 -11.35 -19.32 -12.80
C ARG A 326 -10.22 -18.61 -13.52
N TYR A 327 -10.28 -17.28 -13.50
CA TYR A 327 -9.28 -16.38 -14.03
C TYR A 327 -8.50 -15.75 -12.89
N CYS A 328 -7.18 -15.69 -13.06
CA CYS A 328 -6.26 -15.06 -12.12
C CYS A 328 -5.71 -13.78 -12.76
N HIS A 329 -6.07 -12.65 -12.18
CA HIS A 329 -5.71 -11.33 -12.67
C HIS A 329 -4.61 -10.75 -11.78
N ILE A 330 -3.43 -10.51 -12.35
CA ILE A 330 -2.25 -10.03 -11.61
C ILE A 330 -2.01 -8.56 -11.98
N PHE A 331 -2.06 -7.69 -10.99
CA PHE A 331 -1.84 -6.25 -11.13
C PHE A 331 -0.42 -5.91 -10.67
N ILE A 332 0.33 -5.22 -11.51
CA ILE A 332 1.72 -4.84 -11.27
C ILE A 332 1.78 -3.39 -10.80
N LYS A 333 2.68 -3.11 -9.85
CA LYS A 333 2.89 -1.78 -9.25
C LYS A 333 3.30 -0.76 -10.32
N GLY A 334 2.89 0.50 -10.12
CA GLY A 334 3.17 1.59 -11.07
C GLY A 334 2.23 1.62 -12.28
N CYS A 335 1.26 0.70 -12.36
CA CYS A 335 0.38 0.55 -13.50
C CYS A 335 -1.12 0.58 -13.14
N THR A 336 -1.52 1.59 -12.37
CA THR A 336 -2.82 1.68 -11.66
C THR A 336 -4.08 1.81 -12.52
N LYS A 337 -3.98 1.76 -13.86
CA LYS A 337 -5.11 2.01 -14.79
C LYS A 337 -5.29 0.99 -15.91
N GLU A 338 -4.46 -0.04 -16.01
CA GLU A 338 -4.50 -0.98 -17.13
C GLU A 338 -5.05 -2.34 -16.75
N ASP A 339 -5.84 -2.87 -17.69
CA ASP A 339 -6.45 -4.18 -17.68
C ASP A 339 -5.40 -5.19 -18.24
N TYR A 340 -4.68 -5.86 -17.34
CA TYR A 340 -3.69 -6.88 -17.68
C TYR A 340 -4.33 -8.25 -17.91
N ASP A 341 -5.66 -8.30 -17.94
CA ASP A 341 -6.40 -9.55 -17.92
C ASP A 341 -6.15 -10.40 -19.17
N GLU A 342 -5.84 -9.77 -20.31
CA GLU A 342 -5.56 -10.46 -21.58
C GLU A 342 -4.13 -11.04 -21.62
N PHE A 343 -3.19 -10.39 -20.93
CA PHE A 343 -1.78 -10.78 -20.93
C PHE A 343 -1.52 -12.06 -20.12
N PHE A 344 -2.21 -12.22 -18.99
CA PHE A 344 -2.15 -13.45 -18.18
C PHE A 344 -3.13 -14.54 -18.66
N ARG A 345 -3.76 -14.37 -19.84
CA ARG A 345 -4.82 -15.25 -20.38
C ARG A 345 -4.37 -16.27 -21.44
N ALA A 346 -3.10 -16.37 -21.83
CA ALA A 346 -2.71 -17.26 -22.94
C ALA A 346 -1.64 -18.32 -22.60
N THR A 347 -1.93 -19.58 -22.98
CA THR A 347 -0.90 -20.50 -23.48
C THR A 347 -1.42 -21.16 -24.74
N GLY A 348 -0.79 -20.87 -25.89
CA GLY A 348 -1.04 -21.57 -27.15
C GLY A 348 0.12 -22.50 -27.50
N TYR A 349 -0.11 -23.80 -27.54
CA TYR A 349 0.64 -24.74 -28.38
C TYR A 349 -0.29 -25.90 -28.76
N ILE A 350 -0.83 -25.88 -29.99
CA ILE A 350 -0.65 -26.90 -31.05
C ILE A 350 -1.40 -26.41 -32.31
N SER A 351 -0.63 -26.33 -33.38
CA SER A 351 -0.90 -26.02 -34.79
C SER A 351 -2.35 -26.08 -35.33
N GLY A 352 -2.82 -24.92 -35.79
CA GLY A 352 -3.21 -24.68 -37.18
C GLY A 352 -4.34 -25.50 -37.79
N THR A 353 -5.58 -25.03 -37.63
CA THR A 353 -6.42 -24.62 -38.78
C THR A 353 -7.64 -23.81 -38.31
N ARG A 354 -7.70 -22.58 -38.84
CA ARG A 354 -8.86 -21.71 -39.11
C ARG A 354 -9.84 -21.35 -37.99
N GLU A 355 -9.80 -20.05 -37.70
CA GLU A 355 -10.92 -19.10 -37.71
C GLU A 355 -12.15 -19.37 -36.81
N THR A 356 -12.47 -18.32 -36.06
CA THR A 356 -13.72 -18.00 -35.35
C THR A 356 -13.92 -18.61 -33.96
N GLY A 357 -14.09 -17.71 -32.98
CA GLY A 357 -14.97 -17.89 -31.83
C GLY A 357 -14.43 -18.75 -30.69
N THR A 358 -14.02 -18.08 -29.62
CA THR A 358 -14.15 -18.51 -28.21
C THR A 358 -13.56 -19.88 -27.85
N ILE A 359 -12.37 -19.91 -27.21
CA ILE A 359 -11.87 -21.14 -26.59
C ILE A 359 -11.21 -20.87 -25.22
N THR A 360 -11.92 -21.38 -24.21
CA THR A 360 -11.71 -21.49 -22.75
C THR A 360 -10.83 -22.69 -22.38
N HIS A 361 -10.08 -22.68 -21.26
CA HIS A 361 -9.53 -23.90 -20.65
C HIS A 361 -9.23 -23.85 -19.13
N LYS A 362 -9.16 -25.06 -18.56
CA LYS A 362 -9.82 -25.55 -17.34
C LYS A 362 -8.84 -25.85 -16.21
N LEU A 363 -9.09 -25.35 -14.99
CA LEU A 363 -8.48 -25.88 -13.76
C LEU A 363 -9.00 -27.31 -13.51
N PRO A 364 -8.15 -28.33 -13.29
CA PRO A 364 -8.61 -29.67 -12.96
C PRO A 364 -9.28 -29.66 -11.57
N LEU A 365 -10.61 -29.64 -11.58
CA LEU A 365 -11.45 -29.89 -10.40
C LEU A 365 -11.27 -31.35 -9.96
N ARG A 366 -10.65 -31.56 -8.81
CA ARG A 366 -11.06 -32.65 -7.91
C ARG A 366 -11.76 -32.01 -6.73
N ASP A 367 -13.06 -31.81 -6.89
CA ASP A 367 -13.97 -31.52 -5.80
C ASP A 367 -13.87 -32.62 -4.75
N SER A 368 -13.64 -32.22 -3.51
CA SER A 368 -14.08 -33.00 -2.36
C SER A 368 -14.91 -32.07 -1.49
N ASP A 369 -16.15 -31.84 -1.91
CA ASP A 369 -17.21 -31.13 -1.18
C ASP A 369 -17.70 -31.90 0.06
N LYS A 370 -16.76 -32.38 0.87
CA LYS A 370 -17.05 -33.00 2.18
C LYS A 370 -16.04 -32.54 3.22
N CYS A 371 -16.00 -31.24 3.49
CA CYS A 371 -15.54 -30.71 4.77
C CYS A 371 -16.00 -29.26 4.84
N CYS A 372 -17.22 -29.05 5.35
CA CYS A 372 -17.74 -27.82 5.99
C CYS A 372 -19.29 -27.79 6.00
N LYS A 373 -19.95 -28.94 6.13
CA LYS A 373 -21.33 -28.99 6.64
C LYS A 373 -21.26 -29.50 8.07
N THR A 374 -21.12 -28.60 9.04
CA THR A 374 -21.57 -28.91 10.40
C THR A 374 -23.09 -28.97 10.34
N ASN A 375 -23.62 -30.17 10.46
CA ASN A 375 -25.06 -30.45 10.44
C ASN A 375 -25.77 -29.59 11.49
N SER A 376 -26.66 -28.72 11.00
CA SER A 376 -27.75 -28.17 11.79
C SER A 376 -28.69 -29.34 12.11
N PHE A 377 -28.66 -29.83 13.34
CA PHE A 377 -29.70 -30.72 13.83
C PHE A 377 -31.02 -29.95 13.90
N LYS A 378 -32.00 -30.36 13.10
CA LYS A 378 -33.42 -30.07 13.30
C LYS A 378 -34.02 -31.17 14.17
N ASN A 379 -34.69 -30.74 15.23
CA ASN A 379 -35.85 -31.33 15.94
C ASN A 379 -36.08 -32.85 15.82
N ILE A 380 -36.03 -33.55 16.96
CA ILE A 380 -37.19 -34.02 17.74
C ILE A 380 -36.80 -33.97 19.21
#